data_AF-A0AAW2QG02-F1
#
_entry.id   AF-A0AAW2QG02-F1
#
_cell.length_a   1.000
_cell.length_b   1.000
_cell.length_c   1.000
_cell.angle_alpha   90.00
_cell.angle_beta   90.00
_cell.angle_gamma   90.00
#
_symmetry.space_group_name_H-M   'P 1'
#
loop_
_entity.id
_entity.type
_entity.pdbx_description
1 polymer ?
#
loop_
_entity_poly.entity_id
_entity_poly.type
_entity_poly.pdbx_seq_one_letter_code
_entity_poly.pdbx_strand_id
1 'polypeptide(L)'
;MDDVLVLIESGQFLRALASSPASRALFENLKLEPSDSAHRFYSETLPQCVSSFLDINGSADSVELGYKALLVMAVGVAALLAFTQSNITGPLDNLPLMPLVELSVHKDETGGGDWKEWEAWALKELMSIGSDLCAKFCNLQYLVFARTLLMRAKDVLFEGNSSSIDGVRSISWWLARALFLHQKLLDERSSFLFDLLQVNTHESLSFLGTLEKIKDYWCAIEDCSTILSMLHLEVGILDLYYGRVDTSKQHFESAAEISNYNFFVSGALGFRTLHQVEPKAQLRLVAGTNDGDTSAPVSHKSSITDNYPLQQPSEVYEASDILMIPRFVADEGQSKGVEPDAQNNAIAASRLNAVHQAVILAQCLSIEKTARNDELQSMHLFFKAV
;
A
#
# COMPACT_ATOMS: atom_id res chain seq x y z
N MET A 1 23.96 -2.60 0.83
CA MET A 1 22.58 -2.73 0.36
C MET A 1 21.73 -3.36 1.46
N ASP A 2 22.14 -4.52 1.96
CA ASP A 2 21.44 -5.27 3.02
C ASP A 2 21.12 -4.44 4.26
N ASP A 3 22.07 -3.62 4.74
CA ASP A 3 21.82 -2.71 5.86
C ASP A 3 20.65 -1.74 5.60
N VAL A 4 20.50 -1.23 4.38
CA VAL A 4 19.41 -0.32 4.01
C VAL A 4 18.07 -1.07 4.03
N LEU A 5 18.04 -2.30 3.52
CA LEU A 5 16.85 -3.13 3.51
C LEU A 5 16.40 -3.47 4.94
N VAL A 6 17.32 -3.89 5.81
CA VAL A 6 17.02 -4.18 7.23
C VAL A 6 16.47 -2.94 7.95
N LEU A 7 17.01 -1.75 7.65
CA LEU A 7 16.50 -0.50 8.21
C LEU A 7 15.09 -0.17 7.71
N ILE A 8 14.79 -0.43 6.44
CA ILE A 8 13.44 -0.25 5.87
C ILE A 8 12.45 -1.23 6.52
N GLU A 9 12.80 -2.51 6.60
CA GLU A 9 11.96 -3.56 7.20
C GLU A 9 11.66 -3.31 8.69
N SER A 10 12.62 -2.73 9.41
CA SER A 10 12.45 -2.34 10.82
C SER A 10 11.77 -0.98 11.03
N GLY A 11 11.33 -0.30 9.95
CA GLY A 11 10.68 1.00 10.02
C GLY A 11 11.61 2.18 10.35
N GLN A 12 12.92 1.98 10.30
CA GLN A 12 13.95 2.99 10.57
C GLN A 12 14.30 3.79 9.32
N PHE A 13 13.29 4.42 8.70
CA PHE A 13 13.43 5.06 7.39
C PHE A 13 14.47 6.18 7.36
N LEU A 14 14.53 7.03 8.39
CA LEU A 14 15.53 8.11 8.45
C LEU A 14 16.96 7.58 8.39
N ARG A 15 17.23 6.46 9.08
CA ARG A 15 18.55 5.82 9.05
C ARG A 15 18.85 5.20 7.70
N ALA A 16 17.83 4.63 7.03
CA ALA A 16 17.97 4.12 5.67
C ALA A 16 18.34 5.24 4.67
N LEU A 17 17.83 6.45 4.86
CA LEU A 17 18.09 7.59 3.97
C LEU A 17 19.53 8.12 4.07
N ALA A 18 20.09 8.26 5.27
CA ALA A 18 21.34 9.02 5.43
C ALA A 18 22.35 8.42 6.42
N SER A 19 21.96 7.44 7.26
CA SER A 19 22.87 6.84 8.25
C SER A 19 23.65 5.64 7.72
N SER A 20 23.15 4.93 6.72
CA SER A 20 23.81 3.74 6.19
C SER A 20 25.05 4.11 5.34
N PRO A 21 26.13 3.31 5.33
CA PRO A 21 27.28 3.55 4.46
C PRO A 21 26.90 3.58 2.97
N ALA A 22 25.95 2.74 2.57
CA ALA A 22 25.48 2.66 1.18
C ALA A 22 24.75 3.95 0.77
N SER A 23 23.81 4.44 1.58
CA SER A 23 23.11 5.68 1.28
C SER A 23 24.03 6.90 1.33
N ARG A 24 25.06 6.91 2.20
CA ARG A 24 26.10 7.94 2.15
C ARG A 24 26.91 7.90 0.85
N ALA A 25 27.23 6.72 0.33
CA ALA A 25 27.93 6.60 -0.95
C ALA A 25 27.10 7.15 -2.13
N LEU A 26 25.77 6.96 -2.11
CA LEU A 26 24.86 7.55 -3.10
C LEU A 26 24.96 9.09 -3.12
N PHE A 27 25.09 9.72 -1.96
CA PHE A 27 25.09 11.18 -1.80
C PHE A 27 26.49 11.77 -1.54
N GLU A 28 27.57 11.02 -1.74
CA GLU A 28 28.93 11.46 -1.40
C GLU A 28 29.34 12.74 -2.13
N ASN A 29 28.92 12.87 -3.40
CA ASN A 29 29.21 14.02 -4.24
C ASN A 29 28.17 15.15 -4.10
N LEU A 30 27.14 14.96 -3.27
CA LEU A 30 26.08 15.94 -3.07
C LEU A 30 26.57 17.05 -2.14
N LYS A 31 26.76 18.25 -2.68
CA LYS A 31 27.09 19.45 -1.91
C LYS A 31 25.87 20.36 -1.86
N LEU A 32 25.39 20.64 -0.64
CA LEU A 32 24.37 21.64 -0.37
C LEU A 32 25.08 22.96 -0.08
N GLU A 33 24.99 23.91 -0.99
CA GLU A 33 25.50 25.26 -0.78
C GLU A 33 24.50 26.07 0.06
N PRO A 34 24.94 26.95 0.97
CA PRO A 34 24.04 27.75 1.81
C PRO A 34 23.04 28.63 1.04
N SER A 35 23.33 28.93 -0.23
CA SER A 35 22.45 29.71 -1.11
C SER A 35 21.53 28.88 -1.98
N ASP A 36 21.53 27.54 -1.85
CA ASP A 36 20.71 26.69 -2.70
C ASP A 36 19.23 26.88 -2.40
N SER A 37 18.44 26.99 -3.47
CA SER A 37 16.99 26.97 -3.40
C SER A 37 16.49 25.54 -3.52
N ALA A 38 15.36 25.26 -2.87
CA ALA A 38 14.68 23.96 -3.00
C ALA A 38 14.46 23.59 -4.48
N HIS A 39 14.04 24.56 -5.30
CA HIS A 39 13.85 24.34 -6.73
C HIS A 39 15.12 23.84 -7.43
N ARG A 40 16.25 24.53 -7.26
CA ARG A 40 17.52 24.12 -7.86
C ARG A 40 17.95 22.74 -7.36
N PHE A 41 17.81 22.49 -6.07
CA PHE A 41 18.18 21.22 -5.48
C PHE A 41 17.38 20.05 -6.07
N TYR A 42 16.04 20.14 -6.07
CA TYR A 42 15.17 19.05 -6.51
C TYR A 42 15.07 18.91 -8.03
N SER A 43 15.24 20.00 -8.79
CA SER A 43 15.14 19.98 -10.25
C SER A 43 16.47 19.72 -10.95
N GLU A 44 17.61 20.03 -10.34
CA GLU A 44 18.93 19.91 -10.97
C GLU A 44 19.90 19.06 -10.15
N THR A 45 20.21 19.48 -8.92
CA THR A 45 21.31 18.90 -8.12
C THR A 45 21.06 17.43 -7.77
N LEU A 46 19.87 17.11 -7.27
CA LEU A 46 19.50 15.75 -6.88
C LEU A 46 19.38 14.82 -8.11
N PRO A 47 18.69 15.19 -9.19
CA PRO A 47 18.70 14.40 -10.42
C PRO A 47 20.10 14.14 -10.98
N GLN A 48 20.97 15.16 -11.00
CA GLN A 48 22.33 15.03 -11.49
C GLN A 48 23.14 14.08 -10.60
N CYS A 49 22.98 14.14 -9.28
CA CYS A 49 23.60 13.20 -8.34
C CYS A 49 23.21 11.75 -8.64
N VAL A 50 21.93 11.48 -8.90
CA VAL A 50 21.45 10.14 -9.26
C VAL A 50 22.07 9.67 -10.57
N SER A 51 22.08 10.52 -11.60
CA SER A 51 22.68 10.18 -12.90
C SER A 51 24.17 9.89 -12.80
N SER A 52 24.90 10.72 -12.06
CA SER A 52 26.34 10.53 -11.84
C SER A 52 26.64 9.30 -10.98
N PHE A 53 25.76 8.95 -10.04
CA PHE A 53 25.93 7.73 -9.24
C PHE A 53 25.70 6.47 -10.07
N LEU A 54 24.66 6.46 -10.92
CA LEU A 54 24.36 5.32 -11.78
C LEU A 54 25.41 5.13 -12.88
N ASP A 55 25.95 6.22 -13.44
CA ASP A 55 27.05 6.22 -14.43
C ASP A 55 26.90 5.13 -15.51
N ILE A 56 25.75 5.11 -16.20
CA ILE A 56 25.42 4.06 -17.19
C ILE A 56 26.43 3.99 -18.34
N ASN A 57 27.04 5.12 -18.69
CA ASN A 57 28.08 5.18 -19.73
C ASN A 57 29.49 4.90 -19.20
N GLY A 58 29.62 4.67 -17.89
CA GLY A 58 30.85 4.31 -17.22
C GLY A 58 31.28 2.87 -17.49
N SER A 59 32.43 2.48 -16.95
CA SER A 59 32.98 1.13 -17.11
C SER A 59 32.35 0.09 -16.16
N ALA A 60 31.23 0.42 -15.50
CA ALA A 60 30.62 -0.46 -14.50
C ALA A 60 30.01 -1.70 -15.18
N ASP A 61 30.19 -2.88 -14.58
CA ASP A 61 29.49 -4.08 -15.03
C ASP A 61 27.99 -3.97 -14.68
N SER A 62 27.16 -4.64 -15.48
CA SER A 62 25.70 -4.77 -15.35
C SER A 62 25.23 -5.11 -13.93
N VAL A 63 25.98 -5.94 -13.21
CA VAL A 63 25.69 -6.33 -11.82
C VAL A 63 25.87 -5.15 -10.87
N GLU A 64 26.97 -4.41 -10.98
CA GLU A 64 27.23 -3.23 -10.14
C GLU A 64 26.18 -2.14 -10.39
N LEU A 65 25.83 -1.92 -11.66
CA LEU A 65 24.77 -0.99 -12.04
C LEU A 65 23.42 -1.40 -11.44
N GLY A 66 23.11 -2.71 -11.44
CA GLY A 66 21.92 -3.24 -10.76
C GLY A 66 21.89 -2.95 -9.26
N TYR A 67 23.01 -3.15 -8.55
CA TYR A 67 23.10 -2.80 -7.13
C TYR A 67 22.93 -1.30 -6.87
N LYS A 68 23.55 -0.45 -7.69
CA LYS A 68 23.42 1.01 -7.58
C LYS A 68 21.97 1.45 -7.80
N ALA A 69 21.32 0.89 -8.82
CA ALA A 69 19.93 1.17 -9.14
C ALA A 69 18.96 0.70 -8.04
N LEU A 70 19.16 -0.51 -7.51
CA LEU A 70 18.42 -1.03 -6.36
C LEU A 70 18.58 -0.14 -5.14
N LEU A 71 19.78 0.38 -4.88
CA LEU A 71 20.05 1.28 -3.77
C LEU A 71 19.29 2.62 -3.92
N VAL A 72 19.33 3.24 -5.11
CA VAL A 72 18.56 4.48 -5.36
C VAL A 72 17.07 4.23 -5.15
N MET A 73 16.56 3.11 -5.68
CA MET A 73 15.16 2.71 -5.48
C MET A 73 14.84 2.50 -3.99
N ALA A 74 15.67 1.77 -3.24
CA ALA A 74 15.46 1.53 -1.81
C ALA A 74 15.45 2.82 -0.98
N VAL A 75 16.34 3.77 -1.28
CA VAL A 75 16.35 5.10 -0.63
C VAL A 75 15.09 5.90 -0.99
N GLY A 76 14.65 5.87 -2.26
CA GLY A 76 13.38 6.46 -2.68
C GLY A 76 12.17 5.85 -1.97
N VAL A 77 12.14 4.52 -1.84
CA VAL A 77 11.11 3.78 -1.10
C VAL A 77 11.12 4.14 0.38
N ALA A 78 12.29 4.23 1.02
CA ALA A 78 12.41 4.66 2.41
C ALA A 78 11.80 6.06 2.62
N ALA A 79 12.07 7.01 1.71
CA ALA A 79 11.47 8.35 1.79
C ALA A 79 9.95 8.31 1.61
N LEU A 80 9.46 7.50 0.68
CA LEU A 80 8.02 7.33 0.44
C LEU A 80 7.31 6.73 1.67
N LEU A 81 7.93 5.74 2.31
CA LEU A 81 7.40 5.09 3.52
C LEU A 81 7.47 6.02 4.73
N ALA A 82 8.52 6.83 4.88
CA ALA A 82 8.60 7.86 5.91
C ALA A 82 7.49 8.91 5.77
N PHE A 83 7.21 9.34 4.54
CA PHE A 83 6.09 10.23 4.24
C PHE A 83 4.74 9.60 4.58
N THR A 84 4.54 8.34 4.14
CA THR A 84 3.31 7.58 4.39
C THR A 84 3.07 7.38 5.89
N GLN A 85 4.10 7.03 6.65
CA GLN A 85 4.00 6.88 8.09
C GLN A 85 3.59 8.21 8.75
N SER A 86 4.28 9.29 8.40
CA SER A 86 4.03 10.62 8.98
C SER A 86 2.60 11.16 8.74
N ASN A 87 1.95 10.75 7.64
CA ASN A 87 0.68 11.35 7.21
C ASN A 87 -0.52 10.38 7.18
N ILE A 88 -0.30 9.06 7.17
CA ILE A 88 -1.36 8.07 6.94
C ILE A 88 -1.47 7.06 8.09
N THR A 89 -0.38 6.38 8.44
CA THR A 89 -0.47 5.21 9.35
C THR A 89 -0.25 5.53 10.82
N GLY A 90 0.38 6.66 11.17
CA GLY A 90 0.58 7.06 12.57
C GLY A 90 2.00 7.49 12.88
N PRO A 91 2.22 8.11 14.06
CA PRO A 91 3.28 9.10 14.23
C PRO A 91 4.68 8.51 14.06
N LEU A 92 5.46 9.14 13.17
CA LEU A 92 6.90 9.16 13.30
C LEU A 92 7.26 10.44 14.06
N ASP A 93 7.58 10.31 15.35
CA ASP A 93 7.97 11.47 16.14
C ASP A 93 9.27 12.06 15.59
N ASN A 94 9.27 13.38 15.37
CA ASN A 94 10.45 14.19 15.02
C ASN A 94 11.16 13.84 13.71
N LEU A 95 10.43 13.54 12.64
CA LEU A 95 11.03 13.50 11.30
C LEU A 95 11.59 14.90 10.94
N PRO A 96 12.86 15.02 10.54
CA PRO A 96 13.41 16.31 10.12
C PRO A 96 12.80 16.72 8.78
N LEU A 97 12.57 18.02 8.57
CA LEU A 97 11.96 18.54 7.33
C LEU A 97 12.76 18.14 6.07
N MET A 98 14.09 18.15 6.14
CA MET A 98 14.97 17.77 5.04
C MET A 98 15.35 16.27 5.12
N PRO A 99 15.03 15.44 4.10
CA PRO A 99 15.33 14.00 4.10
C PRO A 99 16.81 13.63 4.27
N LEU A 100 17.72 14.54 3.90
CA LEU A 100 19.17 14.34 3.97
C LEU A 100 19.83 15.18 5.08
N VAL A 101 19.09 15.57 6.12
CA VAL A 101 19.63 16.43 7.20
C VAL A 101 20.86 15.83 7.88
N GLU A 102 21.02 14.50 7.93
CA GLU A 102 22.19 13.89 8.57
C GLU A 102 23.47 14.05 7.74
N LEU A 103 23.35 14.34 6.44
CA LEU A 103 24.45 14.61 5.51
C LEU A 103 24.83 16.10 5.47
N SER A 104 24.00 17.00 6.01
CA SER A 104 24.37 18.41 6.07
C SER A 104 25.45 18.64 7.13
N VAL A 105 26.55 19.27 6.70
CA VAL A 105 27.70 19.60 7.56
C VAL A 105 27.35 20.69 8.58
N HIS A 106 26.30 21.46 8.33
CA HIS A 106 25.81 22.53 9.18
C HIS A 106 24.80 22.01 10.22
N LYS A 107 25.29 21.19 11.16
CA LYS A 107 24.50 20.75 12.33
C LYS A 107 24.33 21.86 13.37
N ASP A 108 25.21 22.85 13.36
CA ASP A 108 25.21 23.94 14.32
C ASP A 108 24.96 25.27 13.60
N GLU A 109 24.13 26.10 14.25
CA GLU A 109 23.82 27.50 13.93
C GLU A 109 22.63 27.73 12.97
N THR A 110 21.44 27.93 13.56
CA THR A 110 20.33 28.74 13.01
C THR A 110 19.60 28.30 11.72
N GLY A 111 19.90 27.14 11.12
CA GLY A 111 19.30 26.66 9.86
C GLY A 111 17.85 26.11 9.88
N GLY A 112 17.06 26.41 10.92
CA GLY A 112 15.67 25.92 11.02
C GLY A 112 14.66 26.70 10.16
N GLY A 113 15.05 27.86 9.63
CA GLY A 113 14.22 28.69 8.74
C GLY A 113 14.17 28.15 7.31
N ASP A 114 15.34 27.84 6.74
CA ASP A 114 15.50 27.46 5.34
C ASP A 114 14.69 26.19 5.00
N TRP A 115 14.73 25.17 5.87
CA TRP A 115 13.98 23.93 5.62
C TRP A 115 12.45 24.12 5.68
N LYS A 116 11.95 25.17 6.36
CA LYS A 116 10.52 25.52 6.32
C LYS A 116 10.17 26.20 5.00
N GLU A 117 11.06 26.99 4.43
CA GLU A 117 10.88 27.56 3.10
C GLU A 117 10.89 26.48 2.02
N TRP A 118 11.76 25.48 2.17
CA TRP A 118 11.80 24.31 1.29
C TRP A 118 10.54 23.46 1.41
N GLU A 119 10.00 23.32 2.62
CA GLU A 119 8.70 22.68 2.85
C GLU A 119 7.56 23.45 2.17
N ALA A 120 7.56 24.78 2.29
CA ALA A 120 6.59 25.64 1.61
C ALA A 120 6.75 25.60 0.09
N TRP A 121 7.97 25.43 -0.43
CA TRP A 121 8.22 25.18 -1.84
C TRP A 121 7.68 23.81 -2.27
N ALA A 122 7.93 22.74 -1.50
CA ALA A 122 7.43 21.40 -1.80
C ALA A 122 5.90 21.37 -1.86
N LEU A 123 5.23 22.11 -0.97
CA LEU A 123 3.78 22.34 -1.02
C LEU A 123 3.35 22.96 -2.36
N LYS A 124 4.00 24.06 -2.78
CA LYS A 124 3.69 24.74 -4.04
C LYS A 124 3.98 23.87 -5.26
N GLU A 125 5.08 23.11 -5.23
CA GLU A 125 5.46 22.16 -6.28
C GLU A 125 4.40 21.08 -6.44
N LEU A 126 3.89 20.51 -5.35
CA LEU A 126 2.85 19.49 -5.41
C LEU A 126 1.51 20.07 -5.90
N MET A 127 1.16 21.29 -5.51
CA MET A 127 -0.06 21.99 -5.97
C MET A 127 0.02 22.47 -7.43
N SER A 128 1.22 22.64 -7.98
CA SER A 128 1.43 23.15 -9.35
C SER A 128 0.76 22.30 -10.45
N ILE A 129 0.37 21.07 -10.10
CA ILE A 129 -0.26 20.09 -10.99
C ILE A 129 -1.79 20.26 -11.10
N GLY A 130 -2.33 21.35 -10.52
CA GLY A 130 -3.63 21.91 -10.90
C GLY A 130 -4.69 21.90 -9.80
N SER A 131 -4.33 21.65 -8.55
CA SER A 131 -5.28 21.67 -7.43
C SER A 131 -4.57 21.94 -6.10
N ASP A 132 -5.31 22.46 -5.12
CA ASP A 132 -4.84 22.60 -3.75
C ASP A 132 -4.77 21.23 -3.04
N LEU A 133 -4.18 21.20 -1.85
CA LEU A 133 -4.14 19.99 -1.02
C LEU A 133 -5.46 19.80 -0.29
N CYS A 134 -5.97 18.57 -0.25
CA CYS A 134 -7.24 18.21 0.41
C CYS A 134 -7.17 18.31 1.94
N ALA A 135 -5.97 18.32 2.51
CA ALA A 135 -5.73 18.38 3.95
C ALA A 135 -4.37 19.01 4.28
N LYS A 136 -4.12 19.18 5.58
CA LYS A 136 -2.80 19.57 6.09
C LYS A 136 -1.89 18.35 6.18
N PHE A 137 -0.85 18.35 5.36
CA PHE A 137 0.21 17.34 5.37
C PHE A 137 1.51 17.93 5.93
N CYS A 138 2.39 17.04 6.38
CA CYS A 138 3.72 17.38 6.88
C CYS A 138 4.80 16.60 6.13
N ASN A 139 6.02 17.13 6.13
CA ASN A 139 7.19 16.50 5.53
C ASN A 139 7.00 16.21 4.03
N LEU A 140 6.37 17.14 3.31
CA LEU A 140 6.09 17.06 1.87
C LEU A 140 7.37 16.89 1.03
N GLN A 141 8.49 17.41 1.52
CA GLN A 141 9.82 17.19 0.95
C GLN A 141 10.17 15.71 0.74
N TYR A 142 9.68 14.80 1.59
CA TYR A 142 9.95 13.36 1.45
C TYR A 142 9.24 12.75 0.24
N LEU A 143 8.02 13.19 -0.06
CA LEU A 143 7.30 12.74 -1.24
C LEU A 143 7.97 13.27 -2.52
N VAL A 144 8.35 14.56 -2.54
CA VAL A 144 9.08 15.15 -3.68
C VAL A 144 10.43 14.44 -3.87
N PHE A 145 11.16 14.19 -2.78
CA PHE A 145 12.43 13.48 -2.81
C PHE A 145 12.29 12.05 -3.36
N ALA A 146 11.32 11.28 -2.84
CA ALA A 146 11.04 9.94 -3.32
C ALA A 146 10.69 9.94 -4.82
N ARG A 147 9.81 10.86 -5.26
CA ARG A 147 9.42 11.00 -6.67
C ARG A 147 10.62 11.30 -7.55
N THR A 148 11.47 12.27 -7.16
CA THR A 148 12.65 12.66 -7.93
C THR A 148 13.65 11.52 -8.05
N LEU A 149 13.94 10.79 -6.97
CA LEU A 149 14.86 9.65 -7.02
C LEU A 149 14.34 8.53 -7.93
N LEU A 150 13.08 8.11 -7.74
CA LEU A 150 12.48 7.01 -8.50
C LEU A 150 12.32 7.37 -9.98
N MET A 151 11.84 8.59 -10.27
CA MET A 151 11.68 9.07 -11.65
C MET A 151 13.04 9.18 -12.33
N ARG A 152 14.04 9.81 -11.69
CA ARG A 152 15.34 9.98 -12.34
C ARG A 152 16.06 8.66 -12.56
N ALA A 153 16.02 7.75 -11.58
CA ALA A 153 16.62 6.43 -11.75
C ALA A 153 15.94 5.67 -12.89
N LYS A 154 14.60 5.73 -12.97
CA LYS A 154 13.86 5.15 -14.08
C LYS A 154 14.30 5.74 -15.42
N ASP A 155 14.25 7.06 -15.60
CA ASP A 155 14.59 7.69 -16.88
C ASP A 155 15.98 7.27 -17.36
N VAL A 156 16.97 7.31 -16.46
CA VAL A 156 18.35 6.93 -16.75
C VAL A 156 18.44 5.45 -17.18
N LEU A 157 17.81 4.53 -16.45
CA LEU A 157 17.87 3.09 -16.74
C LEU A 157 17.10 2.66 -18.01
N PHE A 158 16.03 3.37 -18.35
CA PHE A 158 15.18 3.04 -19.50
C PHE A 158 15.62 3.75 -20.79
N GLU A 159 16.30 4.90 -20.71
CA GLU A 159 16.97 5.55 -21.85
C GLU A 159 18.19 4.75 -22.34
N GLY A 160 18.87 4.02 -21.44
CA GLY A 160 20.18 3.38 -21.71
C GLY A 160 20.18 2.06 -22.48
N ASN A 161 19.08 1.62 -23.11
CA ASN A 161 18.92 0.24 -23.64
C ASN A 161 19.17 -0.88 -22.60
N SER A 162 19.32 -0.56 -21.31
CA SER A 162 19.62 -1.47 -20.21
C SER A 162 18.36 -2.12 -19.61
N SER A 163 17.39 -2.48 -20.45
CA SER A 163 16.12 -3.13 -20.05
C SER A 163 16.30 -4.52 -19.40
N SER A 164 17.54 -5.04 -19.41
CA SER A 164 17.91 -6.35 -18.89
C SER A 164 18.41 -6.36 -17.45
N ILE A 165 18.42 -5.24 -16.73
CA ILE A 165 18.83 -5.25 -15.31
C ILE A 165 17.68 -5.82 -14.47
N ASP A 166 17.77 -7.13 -14.21
CA ASP A 166 16.85 -7.84 -13.33
C ASP A 166 16.90 -7.24 -11.91
N GLY A 167 15.76 -7.24 -11.21
CA GLY A 167 15.62 -6.61 -9.89
C GLY A 167 15.23 -5.12 -9.88
N VAL A 168 15.30 -4.38 -11.00
CA VAL A 168 14.97 -2.93 -10.99
C VAL A 168 13.63 -2.56 -11.65
N ARG A 169 13.04 -3.45 -12.45
CA ARG A 169 11.72 -3.24 -13.10
C ARG A 169 10.56 -2.87 -12.16
N SER A 170 10.62 -3.22 -10.87
CA SER A 170 9.64 -2.78 -9.88
C SER A 170 9.65 -1.26 -9.61
N ILE A 171 10.65 -0.52 -10.13
CA ILE A 171 10.74 0.93 -9.96
C ILE A 171 9.52 1.66 -10.52
N SER A 172 8.94 1.19 -11.64
CA SER A 172 7.72 1.78 -12.21
C SER A 172 6.53 1.59 -11.28
N TRP A 173 6.46 0.48 -10.55
CA TRP A 173 5.40 0.24 -9.59
C TRP A 173 5.55 1.12 -8.35
N TRP A 174 6.77 1.25 -7.82
CA TRP A 174 7.06 2.19 -6.72
C TRP A 174 6.83 3.65 -7.12
N LEU A 175 7.17 4.03 -8.35
CA LEU A 175 6.88 5.36 -8.88
C LEU A 175 5.36 5.58 -9.02
N ALA A 176 4.61 4.57 -9.47
CA ALA A 176 3.15 4.63 -9.49
C ALA A 176 2.57 4.84 -8.09
N ARG A 177 3.09 4.17 -7.06
CA ARG A 177 2.70 4.40 -5.65
C ARG A 177 2.98 5.84 -5.21
N ALA A 178 4.15 6.39 -5.53
CA ALA A 178 4.49 7.78 -5.21
C ALA A 178 3.58 8.79 -5.92
N LEU A 179 3.33 8.60 -7.21
CA LEU A 179 2.44 9.44 -8.00
C LEU A 179 0.97 9.34 -7.52
N PHE A 180 0.53 8.14 -7.13
CA PHE A 180 -0.83 7.96 -6.65
C PHE A 180 -1.00 8.59 -5.26
N LEU A 181 0.01 8.50 -4.40
CA LEU A 181 0.04 9.26 -3.14
C LEU A 181 -0.03 10.75 -3.40
N HIS A 182 0.76 11.30 -4.35
CA HIS A 182 0.64 12.70 -4.75
C HIS A 182 -0.80 13.03 -5.18
N GLN A 183 -1.40 12.21 -6.04
CA GLN A 183 -2.79 12.41 -6.45
C GLN A 183 -3.77 12.39 -5.25
N LYS A 184 -3.55 11.57 -4.23
CA LYS A 184 -4.39 11.54 -3.02
C LYS A 184 -4.23 12.76 -2.12
N LEU A 185 -3.14 13.50 -2.25
CA LEU A 185 -2.96 14.76 -1.52
C LEU A 185 -3.77 15.91 -2.12
N LEU A 186 -4.07 15.86 -3.42
CA LEU A 186 -4.80 16.90 -4.14
C LEU A 186 -6.31 16.80 -3.87
N ASP A 187 -6.99 17.94 -3.83
CA ASP A 187 -8.45 18.00 -3.70
C ASP A 187 -9.16 17.49 -4.97
N GLU A 188 -8.62 17.88 -6.13
CA GLU A 188 -9.14 17.46 -7.44
C GLU A 188 -8.24 16.43 -8.15
N ARG A 189 -8.84 15.72 -9.12
CA ARG A 189 -8.13 14.75 -9.96
C ARG A 189 -7.31 15.47 -11.03
N SER A 190 -6.01 15.21 -11.07
CA SER A 190 -5.13 15.71 -12.12
C SER A 190 -5.04 14.73 -13.28
N SER A 191 -5.28 15.22 -14.50
CA SER A 191 -5.05 14.48 -15.74
C SER A 191 -3.56 14.21 -15.99
N PHE A 192 -2.69 15.16 -15.62
CA PHE A 192 -1.25 14.97 -15.78
C PHE A 192 -0.72 13.81 -14.92
N LEU A 193 -1.15 13.73 -13.65
CA LEU A 193 -0.81 12.58 -12.81
C LEU A 193 -1.44 11.30 -13.34
N PHE A 194 -2.67 11.36 -13.88
CA PHE A 194 -3.32 10.19 -14.46
C PHE A 194 -2.53 9.61 -15.63
N ASP A 195 -2.07 10.45 -16.56
CA ASP A 195 -1.29 10.01 -17.72
C ASP A 195 0.01 9.33 -17.27
N LEU A 196 0.73 9.94 -16.31
CA LEU A 196 1.93 9.34 -15.72
C LEU A 196 1.61 8.02 -15.01
N LEU A 197 0.51 7.96 -14.27
CA LEU A 197 0.08 6.76 -13.56
C LEU A 197 -0.22 5.62 -14.55
N GLN A 198 -0.93 5.88 -15.64
CA GLN A 198 -1.23 4.88 -16.66
C GLN A 198 0.04 4.32 -17.31
N VAL A 199 1.02 5.18 -17.63
CA VAL A 199 2.31 4.72 -18.17
C VAL A 199 3.01 3.77 -17.19
N ASN A 200 3.10 4.17 -15.91
CA ASN A 200 3.82 3.41 -14.90
C ASN A 200 3.10 2.10 -14.51
N THR A 201 1.77 2.10 -14.44
CA THR A 201 1.00 0.88 -14.14
C THR A 201 1.01 -0.11 -15.30
N HIS A 202 0.86 0.37 -16.54
CA HIS A 202 0.96 -0.48 -17.72
C HIS A 202 2.35 -1.14 -17.81
N GLU A 203 3.40 -0.38 -17.55
CA GLU A 203 4.76 -0.89 -17.51
C GLU A 203 4.94 -1.94 -16.39
N SER A 204 4.42 -1.67 -15.20
CA SER A 204 4.44 -2.60 -14.07
C SER A 204 3.74 -3.91 -14.42
N LEU A 205 2.57 -3.86 -15.07
CA LEU A 205 1.86 -5.06 -15.56
C LEU A 205 2.63 -5.75 -16.69
N SER A 206 3.35 -5.01 -17.52
CA SER A 206 4.15 -5.60 -18.60
C SER A 206 5.27 -6.48 -18.05
N PHE A 207 5.88 -6.10 -16.93
CA PHE A 207 6.98 -6.82 -16.29
C PHE A 207 6.56 -7.78 -15.18
N LEU A 208 5.47 -7.51 -14.47
CA LEU A 208 5.06 -8.23 -13.26
C LEU A 208 3.62 -8.77 -13.34
N GLY A 209 2.92 -8.62 -14.47
CA GLY A 209 1.49 -8.93 -14.57
C GLY A 209 1.11 -10.40 -14.69
N THR A 210 2.06 -11.35 -14.60
CA THR A 210 1.74 -12.78 -14.55
C THR A 210 2.65 -13.50 -13.55
N LEU A 211 2.21 -14.66 -13.07
CA LEU A 211 2.99 -15.47 -12.12
C LEU A 211 4.31 -15.94 -12.71
N GLU A 212 4.35 -16.26 -14.01
CA GLU A 212 5.58 -16.66 -14.70
C GLU A 212 6.58 -15.50 -14.68
N LYS A 213 6.15 -14.30 -15.06
CA LYS A 213 7.03 -13.12 -15.12
C LYS A 213 7.61 -12.75 -13.75
N ILE A 214 6.80 -12.85 -12.68
CA ILE A 214 7.26 -12.60 -11.32
C ILE A 214 8.28 -13.65 -10.89
N LYS A 215 8.03 -14.94 -11.17
CA LYS A 215 8.97 -16.02 -10.85
C LYS A 215 10.29 -15.88 -11.61
N ASP A 216 10.23 -15.46 -12.87
CA ASP A 216 11.41 -15.20 -13.68
C ASP A 216 12.21 -14.01 -13.12
N TYR A 217 11.53 -13.00 -12.58
CA TYR A 217 12.14 -11.76 -12.12
C TYR A 217 12.73 -11.81 -10.71
N TRP A 218 12.02 -12.38 -9.74
CA TRP A 218 12.44 -12.42 -8.32
C TRP A 218 12.92 -13.81 -7.84
N CYS A 219 13.04 -14.78 -8.76
CA CYS A 219 13.12 -16.20 -8.45
C CYS A 219 11.87 -16.68 -7.67
N ALA A 220 11.71 -17.98 -7.45
CA ALA A 220 10.52 -18.54 -6.79
C ALA A 220 10.43 -18.15 -5.30
N ILE A 221 10.03 -16.90 -5.03
CA ILE A 221 9.62 -16.43 -3.70
C ILE A 221 8.27 -17.10 -3.37
N GLU A 222 8.07 -17.49 -2.12
CA GLU A 222 6.82 -18.10 -1.65
C GLU A 222 5.60 -17.18 -1.87
N ASP A 223 5.82 -15.86 -1.98
CA ASP A 223 4.79 -14.82 -2.03
C ASP A 223 4.46 -14.29 -3.44
N CYS A 224 4.80 -15.00 -4.53
CA CYS A 224 4.52 -14.50 -5.89
C CYS A 224 3.03 -14.19 -6.15
N SER A 225 2.11 -15.01 -5.63
CA SER A 225 0.66 -14.76 -5.73
C SER A 225 0.25 -13.53 -4.94
N THR A 226 0.74 -13.40 -3.71
CA THR A 226 0.54 -12.21 -2.86
C THR A 226 0.93 -10.93 -3.60
N ILE A 227 2.13 -10.90 -4.19
CA ILE A 227 2.64 -9.72 -4.88
C ILE A 227 1.79 -9.41 -6.13
N LEU A 228 1.45 -10.42 -6.91
CA LEU A 228 0.62 -10.24 -8.11
C LEU A 228 -0.79 -9.74 -7.77
N SER A 229 -1.41 -10.32 -6.73
CA SER A 229 -2.70 -9.85 -6.22
C SER A 229 -2.62 -8.40 -5.76
N MET A 230 -1.57 -8.00 -5.03
CA MET A 230 -1.37 -6.60 -4.62
C MET A 230 -1.24 -5.65 -5.80
N LEU A 231 -0.48 -6.03 -6.84
CA LEU A 231 -0.35 -5.22 -8.06
C LEU A 231 -1.73 -5.00 -8.70
N HIS A 232 -2.51 -6.05 -8.88
CA HIS A 232 -3.87 -5.93 -9.42
C HIS A 232 -4.78 -5.07 -8.53
N LEU A 233 -4.72 -5.23 -7.21
CA LEU A 233 -5.50 -4.39 -6.29
C LEU A 233 -5.16 -2.91 -6.44
N GLU A 234 -3.88 -2.56 -6.48
CA GLU A 234 -3.45 -1.16 -6.59
C GLU A 234 -3.86 -0.54 -7.92
N VAL A 235 -3.72 -1.27 -9.03
CA VAL A 235 -4.19 -0.80 -10.34
C VAL A 235 -5.72 -0.66 -10.35
N GLY A 236 -6.44 -1.62 -9.75
CA GLY A 236 -7.90 -1.56 -9.64
C GLY A 236 -8.38 -0.38 -8.78
N ILE A 237 -7.70 -0.08 -7.67
CA ILE A 237 -8.01 1.07 -6.80
C ILE A 237 -7.74 2.39 -7.53
N LEU A 238 -6.64 2.47 -8.29
CA LEU A 238 -6.32 3.62 -9.14
C LEU A 238 -7.43 3.87 -10.17
N ASP A 239 -7.81 2.84 -10.94
CA ASP A 239 -8.84 2.96 -11.96
C ASP A 239 -10.18 3.38 -11.34
N LEU A 240 -10.55 2.79 -10.20
CA LEU A 240 -11.75 3.17 -9.47
C LEU A 240 -11.72 4.62 -8.97
N TYR A 241 -10.54 5.10 -8.59
CA TYR A 241 -10.33 6.48 -8.17
C TYR A 241 -10.62 7.45 -9.31
N TYR A 242 -10.23 7.11 -10.54
CA TYR A 242 -10.50 7.90 -11.75
C TYR A 242 -11.85 7.57 -12.42
N GLY A 243 -12.71 6.77 -11.79
CA GLY A 243 -14.06 6.47 -12.28
C GLY A 243 -14.12 5.40 -13.38
N ARG A 244 -13.04 4.66 -13.61
CA ARG A 244 -13.01 3.52 -14.54
C ARG A 244 -13.49 2.25 -13.86
N VAL A 245 -14.79 2.16 -13.64
CA VAL A 245 -15.42 1.09 -12.85
C VAL A 245 -15.22 -0.29 -13.47
N ASP A 246 -15.35 -0.42 -14.79
CA ASP A 246 -15.26 -1.73 -15.46
C ASP A 246 -13.85 -2.33 -15.40
N THR A 247 -12.82 -1.51 -15.66
CA THR A 247 -11.42 -2.00 -15.61
C THR A 247 -10.96 -2.22 -14.17
N SER A 248 -11.43 -1.39 -13.24
CA SER A 248 -11.23 -1.63 -11.81
C SER A 248 -11.78 -2.99 -11.36
N LYS A 249 -13.01 -3.31 -11.77
CA LYS A 249 -13.66 -4.59 -11.45
C LYS A 249 -12.86 -5.79 -11.96
N GLN A 250 -12.40 -5.74 -13.22
CA GLN A 250 -11.56 -6.80 -13.81
C GLN A 250 -10.30 -7.04 -12.99
N HIS A 251 -9.65 -5.98 -12.50
CA HIS A 251 -8.47 -6.09 -11.67
C HIS A 251 -8.78 -6.67 -10.28
N PHE A 252 -9.90 -6.32 -9.66
CA PHE A 252 -10.32 -6.92 -8.39
C PHE A 252 -10.67 -8.40 -8.53
N GLU A 253 -11.33 -8.79 -9.62
CA GLU A 253 -11.60 -10.20 -9.96
C GLU A 253 -10.29 -10.97 -10.15
N SER A 254 -9.34 -10.41 -10.93
CA SER A 254 -8.02 -11.00 -11.11
C SER A 254 -7.28 -11.17 -9.78
N ALA A 255 -7.28 -10.14 -8.92
CA ALA A 255 -6.62 -10.21 -7.61
C ALA A 255 -7.22 -11.29 -6.70
N ALA A 256 -8.54 -11.45 -6.73
CA ALA A 256 -9.26 -12.48 -5.98
C ALA A 256 -8.88 -13.89 -6.48
N GLU A 257 -8.93 -14.11 -7.79
CA GLU A 257 -8.54 -15.38 -8.42
C GLU A 257 -7.10 -15.76 -8.07
N ILE A 258 -6.15 -14.83 -8.19
CA ILE A 258 -4.72 -15.07 -7.90
C ILE A 258 -4.49 -15.37 -6.41
N SER A 259 -5.25 -14.73 -5.52
CA SER A 259 -5.13 -14.97 -4.08
C SER A 259 -5.66 -16.34 -3.64
N ASN A 260 -6.30 -17.09 -4.56
CA ASN A 260 -6.93 -18.38 -4.31
C ASN A 260 -7.92 -18.37 -3.13
N TYR A 261 -8.48 -17.20 -2.81
CA TYR A 261 -9.44 -17.05 -1.72
C TYR A 261 -10.84 -16.80 -2.25
N ASN A 262 -11.72 -17.77 -2.03
CA ASN A 262 -13.11 -17.69 -2.45
C ASN A 262 -13.93 -17.02 -1.35
N PHE A 263 -14.36 -15.79 -1.61
CA PHE A 263 -15.36 -15.12 -0.80
C PHE A 263 -16.43 -14.51 -1.70
N PHE A 264 -17.65 -14.48 -1.21
CA PHE A 264 -18.77 -13.88 -1.92
C PHE A 264 -19.66 -13.11 -0.95
N VAL A 265 -20.30 -12.08 -1.46
CA VAL A 265 -21.23 -11.27 -0.69
C VAL A 265 -22.65 -11.83 -0.87
N SER A 266 -23.32 -12.10 0.24
CA SER A 266 -24.67 -12.67 0.29
C SER A 266 -25.60 -11.75 1.09
N GLY A 267 -26.85 -11.62 0.68
CA GLY A 267 -27.87 -10.91 1.45
C GLY A 267 -28.46 -11.81 2.55
N ALA A 268 -28.59 -11.27 3.76
CA ALA A 268 -29.24 -11.94 4.87
C ALA A 268 -30.06 -10.96 5.71
N LEU A 269 -31.13 -11.43 6.33
CA LEU A 269 -31.91 -10.65 7.29
C LEU A 269 -31.19 -10.64 8.64
N GLY A 270 -31.05 -9.46 9.25
CA GLY A 270 -30.41 -9.34 10.55
C GLY A 270 -30.78 -8.10 11.36
N PHE A 271 -30.37 -8.11 12.62
CA PHE A 271 -30.55 -7.05 13.60
C PHE A 271 -29.22 -6.34 13.85
N ARG A 272 -29.22 -5.01 13.81
CA ARG A 272 -28.05 -4.18 14.16
C ARG A 272 -28.13 -3.57 15.54
N THR A 273 -29.32 -3.40 16.09
CA THR A 273 -29.50 -2.87 17.45
C THR A 273 -30.26 -3.84 18.33
N LEU A 274 -30.03 -3.74 19.64
CA LEU A 274 -30.63 -4.62 20.63
C LEU A 274 -32.17 -4.53 20.66
N HIS A 275 -32.70 -3.35 20.34
CA HIS A 275 -34.14 -3.03 20.35
C HIS A 275 -34.79 -3.03 18.96
N GLN A 276 -34.08 -3.42 17.90
CA GLN A 276 -34.66 -3.51 16.57
C GLN A 276 -35.72 -4.63 16.52
N VAL A 277 -36.95 -4.27 16.17
CA VAL A 277 -38.10 -5.20 16.17
C VAL A 277 -38.16 -6.05 14.90
N GLU A 278 -37.93 -5.44 13.74
CA GLU A 278 -37.98 -6.12 12.44
C GLU A 278 -36.58 -6.32 11.88
N PRO A 279 -36.23 -7.54 11.41
CA PRO A 279 -34.94 -7.77 10.79
C PRO A 279 -34.85 -7.03 9.45
N LYS A 280 -33.71 -6.42 9.17
CA LYS A 280 -33.46 -5.69 7.92
C LYS A 280 -32.49 -6.46 7.05
N ALA A 281 -32.61 -6.31 5.73
CA ALA A 281 -31.67 -6.86 4.78
C ALA A 281 -30.28 -6.24 5.00
N GLN A 282 -29.27 -7.10 5.11
CA GLN A 282 -27.88 -6.73 5.32
C GLN A 282 -27.00 -7.61 4.43
N LEU A 283 -25.88 -7.07 3.97
CA LEU A 283 -24.88 -7.84 3.25
C LEU A 283 -23.95 -8.52 4.25
N ARG A 284 -23.74 -9.83 4.08
CA ARG A 284 -22.74 -10.61 4.79
C ARG A 284 -21.69 -11.12 3.83
N LEU A 285 -20.45 -11.15 4.29
CA LEU A 285 -19.37 -11.84 3.60
C LEU A 285 -19.42 -13.32 3.95
N VAL A 286 -19.38 -14.19 2.94
CA VAL A 286 -19.35 -15.64 3.11
C VAL A 286 -18.07 -16.16 2.48
N ALA A 287 -17.30 -16.93 3.25
CA ALA A 287 -16.14 -17.65 2.73
C ALA A 287 -16.61 -18.96 2.07
N GLY A 288 -16.16 -19.20 0.84
CA GLY A 288 -16.27 -20.50 0.20
C GLY A 288 -15.18 -21.42 0.74
N THR A 289 -15.56 -22.63 1.15
CA THR A 289 -14.58 -23.69 1.41
C THR A 289 -14.03 -24.17 0.08
N ASN A 290 -12.74 -23.96 -0.17
CA ASN A 290 -12.06 -24.63 -1.26
C ASN A 290 -11.89 -26.10 -0.87
N ASP A 291 -12.56 -27.02 -1.56
CA ASP A 291 -12.46 -28.49 -1.38
C ASP A 291 -11.07 -29.07 -1.76
N GLY A 292 -9.99 -28.31 -1.57
CA GLY A 292 -8.62 -28.67 -1.95
C GLY A 292 -7.69 -28.99 -0.78
N ASP A 293 -7.98 -28.53 0.45
CA ASP A 293 -7.12 -28.77 1.60
C ASP A 293 -7.45 -30.11 2.27
N THR A 294 -7.14 -31.21 1.57
CA THR A 294 -6.89 -32.49 2.25
C THR A 294 -5.50 -32.44 2.89
N SER A 295 -5.31 -31.59 3.89
CA SER A 295 -4.18 -31.72 4.81
C SER A 295 -4.72 -32.23 6.14
N ALA A 296 -4.30 -33.45 6.48
CA ALA A 296 -4.68 -34.14 7.68
C ALA A 296 -4.46 -33.26 8.92
N PRO A 297 -5.38 -33.26 9.90
CA PRO A 297 -5.17 -32.51 11.13
C PRO A 297 -4.01 -33.16 11.88
N VAL A 298 -2.88 -32.45 11.94
CA VAL A 298 -1.79 -32.80 12.86
C VAL A 298 -2.32 -32.57 14.27
N SER A 299 -2.65 -33.68 14.92
CA SER A 299 -3.08 -33.75 16.32
C SER A 299 -1.91 -33.37 17.23
N HIS A 300 -1.80 -32.09 17.58
CA HIS A 300 -1.13 -31.70 18.83
C HIS A 300 -2.20 -31.59 19.92
N LYS A 301 -2.39 -32.70 20.63
CA LYS A 301 -3.11 -32.72 21.91
C LYS A 301 -2.33 -31.86 22.93
N SER A 302 -2.76 -30.63 23.18
CA SER A 302 -2.56 -29.98 24.47
C SER A 302 -3.78 -30.28 25.34
N SER A 303 -3.61 -31.24 26.23
CA SER A 303 -4.55 -31.56 27.29
C SER A 303 -4.60 -30.43 28.31
N ILE A 304 -5.64 -29.60 28.28
CA ILE A 304 -6.15 -28.91 29.47
C ILE A 304 -7.67 -29.05 29.43
N THR A 305 -8.15 -29.93 30.30
CA THR A 305 -9.56 -30.04 30.68
C THR A 305 -9.95 -28.78 31.44
N ASP A 306 -10.83 -27.97 30.88
CA ASP A 306 -11.65 -27.02 31.65
C ASP A 306 -13.06 -26.99 31.05
N ASN A 307 -13.97 -27.70 31.71
CA ASN A 307 -15.40 -27.60 31.51
C ASN A 307 -15.88 -26.24 32.02
N TYR A 308 -15.95 -25.25 31.15
CA TYR A 308 -16.79 -24.06 31.35
C TYR A 308 -17.77 -23.97 30.19
N PRO A 309 -19.09 -23.87 30.44
CA PRO A 309 -20.05 -23.61 29.37
C PRO A 309 -19.69 -22.29 28.70
N LEU A 310 -19.48 -22.32 27.39
CA LEU A 310 -19.26 -21.17 26.51
C LEU A 310 -20.41 -20.17 26.68
N GLN A 311 -20.24 -19.19 27.56
CA GLN A 311 -21.06 -17.99 27.53
C GLN A 311 -20.74 -17.25 26.23
N GLN A 312 -21.77 -17.07 25.40
CA GLN A 312 -21.74 -16.25 24.20
C GLN A 312 -21.10 -14.88 24.55
N PRO A 313 -20.11 -14.40 23.78
CA PRO A 313 -19.57 -13.07 23.99
C PRO A 313 -20.59 -12.05 23.46
N SER A 314 -21.58 -11.76 24.29
CA SER A 314 -22.40 -10.56 24.15
C SER A 314 -21.55 -9.38 24.62
N GLU A 315 -20.53 -9.00 23.84
CA GLU A 315 -19.78 -7.76 24.07
C GLU A 315 -20.66 -6.57 23.65
N VAL A 316 -21.65 -6.28 24.48
CA VAL A 316 -22.37 -5.01 24.47
C VAL A 316 -21.43 -4.00 25.10
N TYR A 317 -20.95 -3.04 24.31
CA TYR A 317 -20.27 -1.88 24.85
C TYR A 317 -21.32 -1.11 25.66
N GLU A 318 -21.12 -0.93 26.98
CA GLU A 318 -22.14 -0.40 27.92
C GLU A 318 -22.74 0.98 27.52
N ALA A 319 -22.17 1.65 26.51
CA ALA A 319 -22.63 2.93 26.00
C ALA A 319 -23.33 2.89 24.62
N SER A 320 -23.54 1.71 24.00
CA SER A 320 -24.13 1.61 22.65
C SER A 320 -25.10 0.44 22.50
N ASP A 321 -26.31 0.75 22.01
CA ASP A 321 -27.32 -0.25 21.64
C ASP A 321 -27.00 -0.95 20.30
N ILE A 322 -25.90 -0.57 19.64
CA ILE A 322 -25.45 -1.15 18.36
C ILE A 322 -24.62 -2.39 18.65
N LEU A 323 -25.02 -3.51 18.04
CA LEU A 323 -24.30 -4.78 18.14
C LEU A 323 -22.98 -4.70 17.36
N MET A 324 -21.87 -5.08 18.01
CA MET A 324 -20.55 -5.17 17.36
C MET A 324 -20.52 -6.20 16.23
N ILE A 325 -21.29 -7.27 16.38
CA ILE A 325 -21.52 -8.29 15.35
C ILE A 325 -23.02 -8.34 15.07
N PRO A 326 -23.48 -8.06 13.84
CA PRO A 326 -24.90 -8.16 13.49
C PRO A 326 -25.43 -9.56 13.76
N ARG A 327 -26.63 -9.64 14.35
CA ARG A 327 -27.30 -10.91 14.58
C ARG A 327 -28.15 -11.25 13.37
N PHE A 328 -27.79 -12.30 12.63
CA PHE A 328 -28.56 -12.75 11.47
C PHE A 328 -29.67 -13.73 11.88
N VAL A 329 -30.79 -13.70 11.14
CA VAL A 329 -31.87 -14.67 11.26
C VAL A 329 -31.40 -15.99 10.65
N ALA A 330 -31.62 -17.11 11.34
CA ALA A 330 -31.29 -18.42 10.82
C ALA A 330 -32.20 -18.76 9.62
N ASP A 331 -31.61 -19.29 8.56
CA ASP A 331 -32.35 -19.66 7.36
C ASP A 331 -33.09 -20.99 7.64
N GLU A 332 -34.41 -20.97 7.79
CA GLU A 332 -35.23 -22.15 8.16
C GLU A 332 -35.36 -23.20 7.03
N GLY A 333 -34.56 -23.09 5.98
CA GLY A 333 -34.72 -23.81 4.71
C GLY A 333 -33.96 -25.13 4.55
N GLN A 334 -33.07 -25.54 5.46
CA GLN A 334 -32.31 -26.80 5.31
C GLN A 334 -32.24 -27.65 6.58
N SER A 335 -32.77 -28.87 6.43
CA SER A 335 -32.61 -30.08 7.26
C SER A 335 -33.03 -30.00 8.73
N LYS A 336 -34.25 -30.51 8.99
CA LYS A 336 -34.57 -31.18 10.26
C LYS A 336 -33.62 -32.37 10.42
N GLY A 337 -32.73 -32.30 11.41
CA GLY A 337 -32.02 -33.45 11.93
C GLY A 337 -30.51 -33.42 11.79
N VAL A 338 -29.84 -32.39 12.30
CA VAL A 338 -28.45 -32.48 12.78
C VAL A 338 -28.35 -31.60 14.03
N GLU A 339 -27.57 -32.04 15.02
CA GLU A 339 -27.38 -31.41 16.33
C GLU A 339 -26.93 -29.93 16.26
N PRO A 340 -27.10 -29.14 17.34
CA PRO A 340 -26.96 -27.67 17.32
C PRO A 340 -25.53 -27.14 17.12
N ASP A 341 -24.54 -28.01 16.95
CA ASP A 341 -23.11 -27.64 16.94
C ASP A 341 -22.55 -27.28 15.56
N ALA A 342 -23.38 -27.26 14.50
CA ALA A 342 -22.94 -27.03 13.13
C ALA A 342 -23.37 -25.68 12.49
N GLN A 343 -24.14 -24.84 13.19
CA GLN A 343 -24.80 -23.67 12.58
C GLN A 343 -24.17 -22.31 12.91
N ASN A 344 -22.88 -22.28 13.24
CA ASN A 344 -22.07 -21.07 13.26
C ASN A 344 -20.81 -21.31 12.44
N ASN A 345 -20.95 -21.51 11.13
CA ASN A 345 -19.85 -21.24 10.19
C ASN A 345 -19.67 -19.71 10.05
N ALA A 346 -19.67 -18.99 11.18
CA ALA A 346 -18.79 -17.85 11.34
C ALA A 346 -17.41 -18.45 11.13
N ILE A 347 -16.76 -18.06 10.04
CA ILE A 347 -15.37 -18.39 9.66
C ILE A 347 -14.68 -19.08 10.84
N ALA A 348 -14.62 -20.42 10.84
CA ALA A 348 -13.73 -21.11 11.77
C ALA A 348 -12.36 -20.51 11.43
N ALA A 349 -11.86 -19.63 12.31
CA ALA A 349 -10.97 -18.52 12.02
C ALA A 349 -9.75 -18.89 11.17
N SER A 350 -9.95 -19.05 9.86
CA SER A 350 -8.88 -19.12 8.88
C SER A 350 -8.27 -17.74 8.89
N ARG A 351 -7.09 -17.59 9.50
CA ARG A 351 -6.41 -16.31 9.64
C ARG A 351 -6.28 -15.66 8.26
N LEU A 352 -7.08 -14.63 8.00
CA LEU A 352 -6.99 -13.87 6.77
C LEU A 352 -5.65 -13.15 6.75
N ASN A 353 -4.82 -13.43 5.73
CA ASN A 353 -3.61 -12.65 5.51
C ASN A 353 -3.97 -11.22 5.04
N ALA A 354 -2.99 -10.33 5.00
CA ALA A 354 -3.21 -8.94 4.62
C ALA A 354 -3.78 -8.79 3.20
N VAL A 355 -3.38 -9.66 2.25
CA VAL A 355 -3.88 -9.64 0.89
C VAL A 355 -5.36 -9.99 0.85
N HIS A 356 -5.79 -11.06 1.53
CA HIS A 356 -7.21 -11.45 1.56
C HIS A 356 -8.06 -10.33 2.16
N GLN A 357 -7.60 -9.69 3.24
CA GLN A 357 -8.28 -8.53 3.81
C GLN A 357 -8.39 -7.38 2.79
N ALA A 358 -7.31 -7.10 2.05
CA ALA A 358 -7.31 -6.05 1.04
C ALA A 358 -8.23 -6.36 -0.16
N VAL A 359 -8.26 -7.62 -0.65
CA VAL A 359 -9.19 -8.01 -1.72
C VAL A 359 -10.64 -7.88 -1.25
N ILE A 360 -10.94 -8.29 -0.01
CA ILE A 360 -12.28 -8.13 0.59
C ILE A 360 -12.69 -6.66 0.61
N LEU A 361 -11.82 -5.78 1.12
CA LEU A 361 -12.09 -4.34 1.18
C LEU A 361 -12.28 -3.73 -0.21
N ALA A 362 -11.48 -4.15 -1.20
CA ALA A 362 -11.61 -3.68 -2.57
C ALA A 362 -12.96 -4.10 -3.21
N GLN A 363 -13.42 -5.32 -2.97
CA GLN A 363 -14.74 -5.76 -3.42
C GLN A 363 -15.87 -4.99 -2.73
N CYS A 364 -15.78 -4.74 -1.41
CA CYS A 364 -16.73 -3.91 -0.71
C CYS A 364 -16.81 -2.50 -1.33
N LEU A 365 -15.67 -1.89 -1.62
CA LEU A 365 -15.59 -0.58 -2.27
C LEU A 365 -16.22 -0.59 -3.68
N SER A 366 -16.01 -1.68 -4.44
CA SER A 366 -16.64 -1.86 -5.75
C SER A 366 -18.17 -1.96 -5.66
N ILE A 367 -18.70 -2.66 -4.65
CA ILE A 367 -20.14 -2.80 -4.42
C ILE A 367 -20.75 -1.45 -4.06
N GLU A 368 -20.11 -0.69 -3.17
CA GLU A 368 -20.56 0.66 -2.79
C GLU A 368 -20.68 1.58 -4.01
N LYS A 369 -19.68 1.58 -4.89
CA LYS A 369 -19.66 2.47 -6.06
C LYS A 369 -20.53 2.02 -7.24
N THR A 370 -20.95 0.76 -7.27
CA THR A 370 -21.82 0.21 -8.35
C THR A 370 -23.29 0.16 -7.94
N ALA A 371 -23.59 0.19 -6.64
CA ALA A 371 -24.95 0.28 -6.15
C ALA A 371 -25.59 1.63 -6.53
N ARG A 372 -26.88 1.61 -6.90
CA ARG A 372 -27.64 2.86 -7.06
C ARG A 372 -27.77 3.54 -5.69
N ASN A 373 -27.64 4.86 -5.66
CA ASN A 373 -27.95 5.69 -4.49
C ASN A 373 -29.45 5.58 -4.16
N ASP A 374 -29.87 4.49 -3.53
CA ASP A 374 -31.14 4.41 -2.83
C ASP A 374 -30.95 4.87 -1.39
N GLU A 375 -31.95 5.57 -0.84
CA GLU A 375 -31.94 6.17 0.51
C GLU A 375 -31.65 5.17 1.66
N LEU A 376 -31.66 3.87 1.36
CA LEU A 376 -31.33 2.78 2.28
C LEU A 376 -29.83 2.67 2.65
N GLN A 377 -28.93 3.39 1.98
CA GLN A 377 -27.48 3.31 2.24
C GLN A 377 -26.92 4.37 3.21
N SER A 378 -27.71 5.34 3.68
CA SER A 378 -27.24 6.36 4.64
C SER A 378 -26.81 5.80 6.01
N MET A 379 -26.96 4.49 6.23
CA MET A 379 -26.57 3.79 7.45
C MET A 379 -25.46 2.76 7.17
N HIS A 380 -24.24 3.27 6.95
CA HIS A 380 -22.95 2.68 7.31
C HIS A 380 -22.70 1.20 6.93
N LEU A 381 -21.99 0.98 5.82
CA LEU A 381 -21.08 -0.16 5.68
C LEU A 381 -19.94 -0.01 6.72
N PHE A 382 -20.07 -0.64 7.89
CA PHE A 382 -18.92 -0.94 8.74
C PHE A 382 -18.62 -2.42 8.61
N PHE A 383 -17.51 -2.75 7.95
CA PHE A 383 -16.98 -4.10 7.93
C PHE A 383 -15.74 -4.13 8.82
N LYS A 384 -15.80 -4.94 9.88
CA LYS A 384 -14.62 -5.30 10.67
C LYS A 384 -14.40 -6.79 10.45
N ALA A 385 -13.30 -7.14 9.78
CA ALA A 385 -12.80 -8.49 9.77
C ALA A 385 -12.33 -8.83 11.19
N VAL A 386 -12.81 -9.94 11.74
CA VAL A 386 -12.28 -10.55 12.98
C VAL A 386 -11.31 -11.64 12.58
#